data_AF-A0A943VIT3-F1
#
_entry.id   AF-A0A943VIT3-F1
#
_cell.length_a   1.000
_cell.length_b   1.000
_cell.length_c   1.000
_cell.angle_alpha   90.00
_cell.angle_beta   90.00
_cell.angle_gamma   90.00
#
_symmetry.space_group_name_H-M   'P 1'
#
loop_
_entity.id
_entity.type
_entity.pdbx_description
1 polymer ?
#
loop_
_entity_poly.entity_id
_entity_poly.type
_entity_poly.pdbx_seq_one_letter_code
_entity_poly.pdbx_strand_id
1 'polypeptide(L)'
;MGFLDIIVGGVKALGTVVSKVGKVAGNAITKICNVVGTGLSKLGDMIPVAVKALAKICPKGGKFLTNITNLLSKTLTPVFGPLSPIIASIIVDVATQVLVSILTPVGEQEMSIEEAEEYGALIEESQNHSNWSSTTEFESARAYYEYLKAKANEDGVVITPAAKLSVESIKRRTVAMGDLWDRVENKEEIKLTPEFLAFAGLRLFTSDQMKALIMASKELGFDTVKFMELKDNKLTKEESVKFNESIVTALQNIKASKGENLSEDDAYTILVDMKKTLHNEKLVDSLKNQLESYADLGDKLFNEKQLDDELKDNH
;
A
#
# COMPACT_ATOMS: atom_id res chain seq x y z
N MET A 1 17.74 20.50 -34.10
CA MET A 1 18.91 19.58 -34.16
C MET A 1 20.12 20.40 -33.75
N GLY A 2 21.01 20.02 -32.84
CA GLY A 2 21.33 18.78 -32.15
C GLY A 2 22.35 19.15 -31.03
N PHE A 3 22.40 18.43 -29.90
CA PHE A 3 23.04 17.11 -29.69
C PHE A 3 24.57 17.18 -29.42
N LEU A 4 24.97 16.56 -28.29
CA LEU A 4 26.30 16.00 -27.94
C LEU A 4 27.37 17.02 -27.50
N ASP A 5 28.33 16.78 -26.62
CA ASP A 5 28.74 15.69 -25.71
C ASP A 5 29.97 16.28 -24.94
N ILE A 6 30.04 16.21 -23.60
CA ILE A 6 30.85 15.25 -22.81
C ILE A 6 32.37 15.58 -22.67
N ILE A 7 32.80 15.71 -21.38
CA ILE A 7 34.15 15.48 -20.77
C ILE A 7 35.17 16.64 -21.01
N VAL A 8 35.91 17.22 -20.04
CA VAL A 8 36.82 16.68 -19.00
C VAL A 8 37.12 17.74 -17.92
N GLY A 9 37.18 17.33 -16.65
CA GLY A 9 38.15 17.86 -15.67
C GLY A 9 37.62 18.85 -14.63
N GLY A 10 37.36 18.36 -13.41
CA GLY A 10 37.10 19.26 -12.28
C GLY A 10 36.61 18.62 -10.97
N VAL A 11 36.95 17.37 -10.65
CA VAL A 11 36.65 16.80 -9.32
C VAL A 11 37.82 17.08 -8.39
N LYS A 12 37.71 18.13 -7.57
CA LYS A 12 38.40 18.30 -6.28
C LYS A 12 37.97 19.64 -5.65
N ALA A 13 36.94 19.61 -4.81
CA ALA A 13 36.76 20.46 -3.61
C ALA A 13 35.29 20.54 -3.11
N LEU A 14 34.63 19.42 -2.83
CA LEU A 14 33.43 19.39 -1.95
C LEU A 14 33.40 18.11 -1.08
N GLY A 15 34.58 17.52 -0.83
CA GLY A 15 34.71 16.28 -0.07
C GLY A 15 35.13 16.53 1.37
N THR A 16 34.23 16.97 2.25
CA THR A 16 34.37 16.71 3.70
C THR A 16 33.11 16.79 4.57
N VAL A 17 31.93 17.17 4.05
CA VAL A 17 30.68 17.13 4.84
C VAL A 17 29.73 16.00 4.42
N VAL A 18 30.00 15.32 3.29
CA VAL A 18 29.20 14.19 2.79
C VAL A 18 29.68 12.82 3.32
N SER A 19 30.84 12.74 3.99
CA SER A 19 31.46 11.45 4.37
C SER A 19 30.98 10.85 5.70
N LYS A 20 30.12 11.53 6.47
CA LYS A 20 29.51 10.97 7.69
C LYS A 20 28.05 10.54 7.53
N VAL A 21 27.30 11.11 6.59
CA VAL A 21 25.91 10.71 6.32
C VAL A 21 25.86 9.47 5.40
N GLY A 22 26.77 9.37 4.42
CA GLY A 22 26.84 8.21 3.51
C GLY A 22 27.31 6.90 4.15
N LYS A 23 27.99 6.93 5.30
CA LYS A 23 28.40 5.71 6.03
C LYS A 23 27.34 5.16 6.98
N VAL A 24 26.39 5.98 7.43
CA VAL A 24 25.29 5.54 8.30
C VAL A 24 24.13 5.01 7.46
N ALA A 25 23.74 5.71 6.38
CA ALA A 25 22.80 5.19 5.39
C ALA A 25 23.33 3.94 4.69
N GLY A 26 24.63 3.92 4.34
CA GLY A 26 25.31 2.73 3.82
C GLY A 26 25.27 1.56 4.81
N ASN A 27 25.45 1.78 6.12
CA ASN A 27 25.36 0.70 7.11
C ASN A 27 23.92 0.26 7.42
N ALA A 28 22.93 1.14 7.37
CA ALA A 28 21.52 0.78 7.54
C ALA A 28 20.97 0.04 6.31
N ILE A 29 21.29 0.51 5.10
CA ILE A 29 20.99 -0.19 3.84
C ILE A 29 21.78 -1.50 3.76
N THR A 30 23.05 -1.54 4.16
CA THR A 30 23.83 -2.79 4.18
C THR A 30 23.37 -3.73 5.29
N LYS A 31 22.83 -3.24 6.42
CA LYS A 31 22.20 -4.08 7.46
C LYS A 31 20.84 -4.60 7.01
N ILE A 32 19.99 -3.74 6.45
CA ILE A 32 18.74 -4.15 5.79
C ILE A 32 19.09 -5.18 4.73
N CYS A 33 20.03 -4.91 3.81
CA CYS A 33 20.51 -5.82 2.77
C CYS A 33 21.20 -7.11 3.28
N ASN A 34 21.89 -7.08 4.42
CA ASN A 34 22.53 -8.28 5.02
C ASN A 34 21.53 -9.14 5.82
N VAL A 35 20.52 -8.51 6.44
CA VAL A 35 19.37 -9.18 7.08
C VAL A 35 18.43 -9.76 6.00
N VAL A 36 18.20 -8.99 4.94
CA VAL A 36 17.66 -9.38 3.62
C VAL A 36 18.39 -10.63 3.14
N GLY A 37 19.73 -10.65 3.08
CA GLY A 37 20.50 -11.75 2.50
C GLY A 37 20.30 -13.14 3.14
N THR A 38 19.86 -13.25 4.40
CA THR A 38 19.67 -14.55 5.08
C THR A 38 18.21 -14.94 5.29
N GLY A 39 17.28 -13.97 5.39
CA GLY A 39 15.83 -14.22 5.46
C GLY A 39 15.15 -14.40 4.09
N LEU A 40 15.74 -13.86 3.01
CA LEU A 40 15.08 -13.77 1.71
C LEU A 40 14.99 -15.04 0.89
N SER A 41 15.80 -16.06 1.13
CA SER A 41 15.76 -17.27 0.29
C SER A 41 14.44 -18.06 0.40
N LYS A 42 13.57 -17.73 1.38
CA LYS A 42 12.28 -18.41 1.65
C LYS A 42 11.02 -17.57 1.35
N LEU A 43 11.16 -16.31 0.93
CA LEU A 43 10.02 -15.38 0.82
C LEU A 43 8.99 -15.74 -0.29
N GLY A 44 9.39 -16.53 -1.30
CA GLY A 44 8.68 -16.63 -2.59
C GLY A 44 7.55 -17.64 -2.52
N ASP A 45 7.81 -18.73 -1.79
CA ASP A 45 6.82 -19.71 -1.37
C ASP A 45 5.90 -19.14 -0.26
N MET A 46 6.28 -18.02 0.33
CA MET A 46 5.55 -17.36 1.40
C MET A 46 4.71 -16.18 0.92
N ILE A 47 4.69 -15.78 -0.37
CA ILE A 47 3.76 -14.74 -0.84
C ILE A 47 2.29 -15.13 -0.62
N PRO A 48 1.84 -16.36 -0.94
CA PRO A 48 0.48 -16.77 -0.60
C PRO A 48 0.23 -16.78 0.92
N VAL A 49 1.27 -17.03 1.71
CA VAL A 49 1.21 -16.99 3.19
C VAL A 49 1.14 -15.55 3.69
N ALA A 50 1.93 -14.64 3.12
CA ALA A 50 1.95 -13.22 3.36
C ALA A 50 0.62 -12.59 2.96
N VAL A 51 0.11 -12.85 1.76
CA VAL A 51 -1.19 -12.38 1.31
C VAL A 51 -2.30 -12.86 2.25
N LYS A 52 -2.28 -14.13 2.68
CA LYS A 52 -3.24 -14.65 3.68
C LYS A 52 -3.03 -14.07 5.08
N ALA A 53 -1.80 -13.77 5.46
CA ALA A 53 -1.43 -13.13 6.72
C ALA A 53 -1.88 -11.67 6.77
N LEU A 54 -1.67 -10.95 5.66
CA LEU A 54 -2.05 -9.57 5.39
C LEU A 54 -3.56 -9.43 5.21
N ALA A 55 -4.22 -10.41 4.60
CA ALA A 55 -5.67 -10.48 4.54
C ALA A 55 -6.30 -10.48 5.94
N LYS A 56 -5.63 -11.10 6.92
CA LYS A 56 -6.04 -11.02 8.33
C LYS A 56 -5.75 -9.65 8.94
N ILE A 57 -4.76 -8.90 8.40
CA ILE A 57 -4.37 -7.54 8.82
C ILE A 57 -5.31 -6.50 8.23
N CYS A 58 -6.02 -6.80 7.15
CA CYS A 58 -7.02 -5.90 6.59
C CYS A 58 -8.46 -6.46 6.80
N PRO A 59 -8.93 -6.79 8.01
CA PRO A 59 -10.32 -7.17 8.19
C PRO A 59 -11.19 -5.90 8.10
N LYS A 60 -12.28 -5.98 7.33
CA LYS A 60 -13.27 -4.91 7.20
C LYS A 60 -13.86 -4.53 8.57
N GLY A 61 -13.87 -3.24 8.92
CA GLY A 61 -14.53 -2.68 10.11
C GLY A 61 -13.73 -2.63 11.43
N GLY A 62 -14.28 -1.90 12.41
CA GLY A 62 -13.61 -1.42 13.65
C GLY A 62 -13.06 -2.45 14.65
N LYS A 63 -13.09 -3.77 14.35
CA LYS A 63 -12.40 -4.80 15.17
C LYS A 63 -10.90 -4.91 14.87
N PHE A 64 -10.43 -4.16 13.88
CA PHE A 64 -9.03 -4.06 13.49
C PHE A 64 -8.14 -3.38 14.55
N LEU A 65 -8.72 -2.49 15.37
CA LEU A 65 -7.99 -1.57 16.26
C LEU A 65 -7.14 -2.23 17.35
N THR A 66 -7.43 -3.47 17.75
CA THR A 66 -6.82 -4.08 18.93
C THR A 66 -5.72 -5.11 18.64
N ASN A 67 -5.50 -5.51 17.39
CA ASN A 67 -4.70 -6.72 17.11
C ASN A 67 -3.56 -6.58 16.10
N ILE A 68 -3.27 -5.39 15.57
CA ILE A 68 -2.17 -5.21 14.60
C ILE A 68 -0.84 -5.71 15.14
N THR A 69 -0.47 -5.37 16.37
CA THR A 69 0.80 -5.83 16.98
C THR A 69 0.87 -7.35 17.03
N ASN A 70 -0.19 -7.97 17.55
CA ASN A 70 -0.35 -9.42 17.63
C ASN A 70 -0.31 -10.10 16.26
N LEU A 71 -0.72 -9.39 15.23
CA LEU A 71 -0.90 -9.92 13.91
C LEU A 71 0.36 -9.74 13.06
N LEU A 72 1.00 -8.57 13.09
CA LEU A 72 2.35 -8.35 12.56
C LEU A 72 3.33 -9.37 13.16
N SER A 73 3.29 -9.57 14.48
CA SER A 73 4.18 -10.49 15.20
C SER A 73 3.92 -11.97 14.88
N LYS A 74 2.66 -12.39 14.76
CA LYS A 74 2.30 -13.80 14.55
C LYS A 74 2.22 -14.22 13.08
N THR A 75 2.04 -13.28 12.16
CA THR A 75 1.76 -13.62 10.75
C THR A 75 2.83 -13.13 9.79
N LEU A 76 3.37 -11.92 9.97
CA LEU A 76 4.42 -11.38 9.10
C LEU A 76 5.81 -11.67 9.62
N THR A 77 6.08 -11.60 10.92
CA THR A 77 7.43 -11.89 11.47
C THR A 77 7.96 -13.27 11.11
N PRO A 78 7.17 -14.36 11.08
CA PRO A 78 7.65 -15.66 10.61
C PRO A 78 8.07 -15.69 9.13
N VAL A 79 7.57 -14.74 8.32
CA VAL A 79 7.79 -14.67 6.87
C VAL A 79 8.86 -13.64 6.50
N PHE A 80 8.76 -12.44 7.08
CA PHE A 80 9.56 -11.27 6.73
C PHE A 80 10.57 -10.89 7.84
N GLY A 81 10.51 -11.56 8.99
CA GLY A 81 11.37 -11.28 10.13
C GLY A 81 11.31 -9.79 10.52
N PRO A 82 12.46 -9.12 10.68
CA PRO A 82 12.50 -7.70 11.07
C PRO A 82 12.00 -6.74 9.98
N LEU A 83 11.79 -7.20 8.73
CA LEU A 83 11.24 -6.36 7.66
C LEU A 83 9.70 -6.23 7.72
N SER A 84 9.05 -7.01 8.58
CA SER A 84 7.57 -7.07 8.66
C SER A 84 6.88 -5.70 8.76
N PRO A 85 7.32 -4.75 9.62
CA PRO A 85 6.66 -3.44 9.71
C PRO A 85 6.82 -2.61 8.45
N ILE A 86 7.96 -2.74 7.75
CA ILE A 86 8.23 -2.02 6.50
C ILE A 86 7.35 -2.55 5.39
N ILE A 87 7.29 -3.88 5.22
CA ILE A 87 6.44 -4.52 4.20
C ILE A 87 4.96 -4.20 4.45
N ALA A 88 4.50 -4.30 5.70
CA ALA A 88 3.14 -3.92 6.07
C ALA A 88 2.85 -2.45 5.72
N SER A 89 3.76 -1.54 6.05
CA SER A 89 3.60 -0.11 5.72
C SER A 89 3.51 0.14 4.23
N ILE A 90 4.34 -0.53 3.41
CA ILE A 90 4.28 -0.38 1.95
C ILE A 90 2.92 -0.83 1.40
N ILE A 91 2.42 -1.98 1.86
CA ILE A 91 1.14 -2.51 1.39
C ILE A 91 0.00 -1.57 1.75
N VAL A 92 -0.02 -1.10 3.01
CA VAL A 92 -1.04 -0.15 3.48
C VAL A 92 -0.98 1.14 2.67
N ASP A 93 0.21 1.70 2.44
CA ASP A 93 0.36 2.93 1.66
C ASP A 93 -0.12 2.78 0.21
N VAL A 94 0.31 1.71 -0.46
CA VAL A 94 -0.05 1.45 -1.85
C VAL A 94 -1.56 1.20 -1.98
N ALA A 95 -2.12 0.34 -1.12
CA ALA A 95 -3.55 0.08 -1.13
C ALA A 95 -4.34 1.36 -0.83
N THR A 96 -3.92 2.15 0.16
CA THR A 96 -4.53 3.45 0.50
C THR A 96 -4.49 4.39 -0.69
N GLN A 97 -3.33 4.59 -1.32
CA GLN A 97 -3.18 5.48 -2.48
C GLN A 97 -4.08 5.07 -3.63
N VAL A 98 -4.17 3.77 -3.91
CA VAL A 98 -5.04 3.29 -4.98
C VAL A 98 -6.51 3.52 -4.65
N LEU A 99 -6.95 3.25 -3.41
CA LEU A 99 -8.32 3.52 -2.98
C LEU A 99 -8.65 5.02 -3.04
N VAL A 100 -7.74 5.88 -2.57
CA VAL A 100 -7.85 7.34 -2.70
C VAL A 100 -8.00 7.73 -4.16
N SER A 101 -7.17 7.21 -5.06
CA SER A 101 -7.20 7.54 -6.48
C SER A 101 -8.47 7.04 -7.20
N ILE A 102 -9.11 5.98 -6.70
CA ILE A 102 -10.42 5.53 -7.19
C ILE A 102 -11.54 6.46 -6.72
N LEU A 103 -11.47 6.92 -5.48
CA LEU A 103 -12.48 7.79 -4.88
C LEU A 103 -12.39 9.23 -5.39
N THR A 104 -11.18 9.73 -5.60
CA THR A 104 -10.89 11.11 -5.97
C THR A 104 -11.35 11.40 -7.41
N PRO A 105 -12.21 12.40 -7.62
CA PRO A 105 -12.58 12.85 -8.97
C PRO A 105 -11.39 13.33 -9.79
N VAL A 106 -11.50 13.24 -11.11
CA VAL A 106 -10.44 13.70 -12.02
C VAL A 106 -10.22 15.20 -11.87
N GLY A 107 -8.96 15.60 -11.63
CA GLY A 107 -8.58 17.00 -11.45
C GLY A 107 -8.65 17.51 -10.00
N GLU A 108 -9.09 16.67 -9.06
CA GLU A 108 -9.05 16.98 -7.64
C GLU A 108 -7.77 16.48 -6.97
N GLN A 109 -7.42 17.10 -5.84
CA GLN A 109 -6.23 16.74 -5.07
C GLN A 109 -6.48 15.48 -4.24
N GLU A 110 -5.69 14.44 -4.51
CA GLU A 110 -5.66 13.21 -3.72
C GLU A 110 -5.21 13.47 -2.28
N MET A 111 -5.76 12.70 -1.34
CA MET A 111 -5.33 12.68 0.06
C MET A 111 -3.91 12.09 0.14
N SER A 112 -2.97 12.80 0.78
CA SER A 112 -1.61 12.26 1.00
C SER A 112 -1.61 11.11 2.02
N ILE A 113 -0.52 10.36 2.11
CA ILE A 113 -0.38 9.30 3.13
C ILE A 113 -0.40 9.89 4.55
N GLU A 114 0.19 11.07 4.75
CA GLU A 114 0.21 11.77 6.02
C GLU A 114 -1.19 12.27 6.40
N GLU A 115 -1.94 12.80 5.42
CA GLU A 115 -3.35 13.15 5.63
C GLU A 115 -4.20 11.92 5.92
N ALA A 116 -3.95 10.79 5.25
CA ALA A 116 -4.63 9.53 5.52
C ALA A 116 -4.31 8.99 6.92
N GLU A 117 -3.07 9.13 7.40
CA GLU A 117 -2.72 8.78 8.78
C GLU A 117 -3.46 9.67 9.79
N GLU A 118 -3.49 10.99 9.58
CA GLU A 118 -4.25 11.91 10.43
C GLU A 118 -5.74 11.59 10.39
N TYR A 119 -6.29 11.31 9.21
CA TYR A 119 -7.68 10.91 9.02
C TYR A 119 -8.02 9.64 9.80
N GLY A 120 -7.14 8.64 9.75
CA GLY A 120 -7.30 7.42 10.54
C GLY A 120 -7.33 7.68 12.04
N ALA A 121 -6.42 8.52 12.55
CA ALA A 121 -6.41 8.92 13.96
C ALA A 121 -7.70 9.64 14.37
N LEU A 122 -8.22 10.51 13.49
CA LEU A 122 -9.47 11.23 13.72
C LEU A 122 -10.70 10.30 13.71
N ILE A 123 -10.72 9.28 12.85
CA ILE A 123 -11.76 8.23 12.86
C ILE A 123 -11.72 7.43 14.16
N GLU A 124 -10.53 7.10 14.65
CA GLU A 124 -10.41 6.41 15.94
C GLU A 124 -10.92 7.28 17.08
N GLU A 125 -10.52 8.54 17.09
CA GLU A 125 -10.95 9.48 18.12
C GLU A 125 -12.46 9.66 18.11
N SER A 126 -13.10 9.73 16.94
CA SER A 126 -14.55 9.90 16.84
C SER A 126 -15.36 8.79 17.52
N GLN A 127 -14.78 7.61 17.71
CA GLN A 127 -15.41 6.51 18.46
C GLN A 127 -15.58 6.82 19.95
N ASN A 128 -14.78 7.75 20.49
CA ASN A 128 -14.91 8.25 21.85
C ASN A 128 -15.90 9.42 21.97
N HIS A 129 -16.40 9.95 20.85
CA HIS A 129 -17.28 11.12 20.78
C HIS A 129 -18.61 10.75 20.12
N SER A 130 -19.54 10.23 20.93
CA SER A 130 -20.87 9.80 20.45
C SER A 130 -21.71 10.89 19.77
N ASN A 131 -21.35 12.16 19.94
CA ASN A 131 -21.99 13.32 19.32
C ASN A 131 -21.39 13.70 17.96
N TRP A 132 -20.30 13.08 17.53
CA TRP A 132 -19.72 13.32 16.21
C TRP A 132 -20.46 12.51 15.15
N SER A 133 -20.74 13.13 14.00
CA SER A 133 -21.33 12.46 12.83
C SER A 133 -20.49 11.29 12.34
N SER A 134 -21.19 10.30 11.81
CA SER A 134 -20.60 9.08 11.26
C SER A 134 -20.15 9.27 9.80
N THR A 135 -19.21 8.43 9.36
CA THR A 135 -18.68 8.46 7.98
C THR A 135 -19.76 8.39 6.89
N THR A 136 -20.87 7.70 7.17
CA THR A 136 -21.99 7.49 6.23
C THR A 136 -22.80 8.75 5.92
N GLU A 137 -22.63 9.81 6.71
CA GLU A 137 -23.28 11.11 6.49
C GLU A 137 -22.54 11.98 5.46
N PHE A 138 -21.40 11.53 4.95
CA PHE A 138 -20.53 12.31 4.07
C PHE A 138 -20.29 11.64 2.73
N GLU A 139 -20.51 12.39 1.65
CA GLU A 139 -20.35 11.92 0.27
C GLU A 139 -18.90 11.54 -0.09
N SER A 140 -17.91 12.17 0.54
CA SER A 140 -16.48 11.92 0.27
C SER A 140 -15.66 11.77 1.54
N ALA A 141 -14.55 11.02 1.43
CA ALA A 141 -13.58 10.88 2.51
C ALA A 141 -12.95 12.23 2.89
N ARG A 142 -12.72 13.12 1.91
CA ARG A 142 -12.19 14.47 2.14
C ARG A 142 -13.14 15.30 3.01
N ALA A 143 -14.45 15.29 2.71
CA ALA A 143 -15.44 16.02 3.48
C ALA A 143 -15.53 15.50 4.93
N TYR A 144 -15.49 14.18 5.12
CA TYR A 144 -15.50 13.60 6.46
C TYR A 144 -14.21 13.91 7.24
N TYR A 145 -13.05 13.84 6.59
CA TYR A 145 -11.77 14.24 7.18
C TYR A 145 -11.79 15.70 7.66
N GLU A 146 -12.24 16.63 6.83
CA GLU A 146 -12.33 18.06 7.18
C GLU A 146 -13.30 18.30 8.33
N TYR A 147 -14.45 17.62 8.33
CA TYR A 147 -15.41 17.65 9.44
C TYR A 147 -14.78 17.18 10.75
N LEU A 148 -14.13 16.02 10.76
CA LEU A 148 -13.51 15.46 11.96
C LEU A 148 -12.40 16.37 12.48
N LYS A 149 -11.59 16.93 11.58
CA LYS A 149 -10.52 17.87 11.92
C LYS A 149 -11.07 19.15 12.56
N ALA A 150 -12.17 19.68 12.03
CA ALA A 150 -12.86 20.82 12.64
C ALA A 150 -13.40 20.48 14.03
N LYS A 151 -14.03 19.31 14.19
CA LYS A 151 -14.56 18.84 15.48
C LYS A 151 -13.48 18.62 16.54
N ALA A 152 -12.38 17.97 16.16
CA ALA A 152 -11.23 17.80 17.04
C ALA A 152 -10.69 19.14 17.54
N ASN A 153 -10.62 20.15 16.68
CA ASN A 153 -10.21 21.51 17.07
C ASN A 153 -11.21 22.20 18.00
N GLU A 154 -12.52 22.08 17.72
CA GLU A 154 -13.58 22.62 18.58
C GLU A 154 -13.54 22.01 19.99
N ASP A 155 -13.30 20.70 20.08
CA ASP A 155 -13.28 19.94 21.33
C ASP A 155 -11.89 19.92 22.01
N GLY A 156 -10.90 20.61 21.44
CA GLY A 156 -9.55 20.72 22.00
C GLY A 156 -8.73 19.42 21.96
N VAL A 157 -9.09 18.48 21.09
CA VAL A 157 -8.37 17.23 20.85
C VAL A 157 -7.09 17.52 20.07
N VAL A 158 -5.96 16.99 20.55
CA VAL A 158 -4.66 17.11 19.86
C VAL A 158 -4.24 15.76 19.31
N ILE A 159 -4.18 15.64 17.98
CA ILE A 159 -3.64 14.46 17.30
C ILE A 159 -2.11 14.59 17.20
N THR A 160 -1.38 13.83 18.01
CA THR A 160 0.08 13.82 17.97
C THR A 160 0.58 12.96 16.81
N PRO A 161 1.56 13.44 16.00
CA PRO A 161 2.18 12.62 14.96
C PRO A 161 2.78 11.34 15.53
N ALA A 162 2.56 10.21 14.87
CA ALA A 162 3.22 8.96 15.22
C ALA A 162 4.49 8.77 14.39
N ALA A 163 5.42 7.95 14.90
CA ALA A 163 6.55 7.51 14.11
C ALA A 163 6.04 6.65 12.94
N LYS A 164 6.42 6.96 11.68
CA LYS A 164 5.92 6.31 10.46
C LYS A 164 5.94 4.77 10.47
N LEU A 165 6.93 4.15 11.10
CA LEU A 165 7.03 2.68 11.19
C LEU A 165 6.54 2.10 12.52
N SER A 166 6.03 2.94 13.43
CA SER A 166 5.42 2.46 14.67
C SER A 166 4.12 1.72 14.38
N VAL A 167 3.78 0.80 15.29
CA VAL A 167 2.48 0.11 15.29
C VAL A 167 1.33 1.11 15.19
N GLU A 168 1.42 2.23 15.90
CA GLU A 168 0.38 3.26 15.93
C GLU A 168 0.21 3.96 14.57
N SER A 169 1.29 4.28 13.84
CA SER A 169 1.17 4.83 12.47
C SER A 169 0.57 3.82 11.50
N ILE A 170 1.00 2.55 11.57
CA ILE A 170 0.43 1.48 10.74
C ILE A 170 -1.07 1.30 11.04
N LYS A 171 -1.44 1.37 12.32
CA LYS A 171 -2.83 1.32 12.79
C LYS A 171 -3.67 2.42 12.19
N ARG A 172 -3.29 3.67 12.39
CA ARG A 172 -4.01 4.83 11.87
C ARG A 172 -4.17 4.77 10.36
N ARG A 173 -3.08 4.50 9.62
CA ARG A 173 -3.14 4.38 8.15
C ARG A 173 -4.07 3.25 7.69
N THR A 174 -4.09 2.13 8.41
CA THR A 174 -4.99 1.03 8.05
C THR A 174 -6.45 1.30 8.44
N VAL A 175 -6.72 2.09 9.50
CA VAL A 175 -8.07 2.59 9.80
C VAL A 175 -8.59 3.45 8.66
N ALA A 176 -7.79 4.40 8.18
CA ALA A 176 -8.14 5.20 7.02
C ALA A 176 -8.34 4.35 5.77
N MET A 177 -7.44 3.41 5.50
CA MET A 177 -7.58 2.45 4.39
C MET A 177 -8.90 1.67 4.48
N GLY A 178 -9.33 1.26 5.68
CA GLY A 178 -10.60 0.57 5.89
C GLY A 178 -11.82 1.40 5.52
N ASP A 179 -11.87 2.66 5.95
CA ASP A 179 -12.95 3.59 5.56
C ASP A 179 -12.95 3.85 4.05
N LEU A 180 -11.77 4.08 3.46
CA LEU A 180 -11.62 4.27 2.01
C LEU A 180 -12.04 3.03 1.23
N TRP A 181 -11.73 1.84 1.73
CA TRP A 181 -12.17 0.58 1.12
C TRP A 181 -13.70 0.47 1.14
N ASP A 182 -14.35 0.70 2.28
CA ASP A 182 -15.82 0.69 2.38
C ASP A 182 -16.46 1.66 1.37
N ARG A 183 -15.87 2.85 1.23
CA ARG A 183 -16.32 3.84 0.25
C ARG A 183 -16.14 3.38 -1.19
N VAL A 184 -15.04 2.71 -1.54
CA VAL A 184 -14.85 2.15 -2.89
C VAL A 184 -15.88 1.06 -3.17
N GLU A 185 -16.13 0.15 -2.24
CA GLU A 185 -17.13 -0.91 -2.46
C GLU A 185 -18.54 -0.35 -2.65
N ASN A 186 -18.89 0.70 -1.89
CA ASN A 186 -20.18 1.37 -2.02
C ASN A 186 -20.29 2.14 -3.35
N LYS A 187 -19.23 2.88 -3.72
CA LYS A 187 -19.20 3.67 -4.97
C LYS A 187 -19.23 2.78 -6.21
N GLU A 188 -18.44 1.70 -6.18
CA GLU A 188 -18.28 0.81 -7.33
C GLU A 188 -19.26 -0.36 -7.32
N GLU A 189 -20.06 -0.52 -6.27
CA GLU A 189 -21.02 -1.61 -6.09
C GLU A 189 -20.39 -3.00 -6.30
N ILE A 190 -19.14 -3.16 -5.85
CA ILE A 190 -18.38 -4.41 -5.95
C ILE A 190 -17.50 -4.62 -4.72
N LYS A 191 -17.40 -5.86 -4.25
CA LYS A 191 -16.53 -6.21 -3.12
C LYS A 191 -15.07 -6.36 -3.56
N LEU A 192 -14.16 -5.89 -2.73
CA LEU A 192 -12.73 -6.20 -2.80
C LEU A 192 -12.44 -7.23 -1.70
N THR A 193 -11.55 -8.17 -1.93
CA THR A 193 -11.14 -9.11 -0.87
C THR A 193 -9.87 -8.60 -0.18
N PRO A 194 -9.70 -8.88 1.13
CA PRO A 194 -8.44 -8.58 1.81
C PRO A 194 -7.24 -9.20 1.10
N GLU A 195 -7.38 -10.43 0.58
CA GLU A 195 -6.34 -11.11 -0.19
C GLU A 195 -5.98 -10.37 -1.48
N PHE A 196 -6.98 -9.84 -2.17
CA PHE A 196 -6.75 -9.06 -3.38
C PHE A 196 -6.00 -7.77 -3.08
N LEU A 197 -6.43 -7.00 -2.06
CA LEU A 197 -5.76 -5.75 -1.67
C LEU A 197 -4.33 -5.99 -1.19
N ALA A 198 -4.10 -7.03 -0.40
CA ALA A 198 -2.76 -7.42 0.04
C ALA A 198 -1.86 -7.80 -1.16
N PHE A 199 -2.38 -8.55 -2.12
CA PHE A 199 -1.65 -8.90 -3.33
C PHE A 199 -1.33 -7.67 -4.19
N ALA A 200 -2.32 -6.80 -4.40
CA ALA A 200 -2.17 -5.55 -5.14
C ALA A 200 -1.11 -4.64 -4.50
N GLY A 201 -1.14 -4.47 -3.17
CA GLY A 201 -0.15 -3.71 -2.42
C GLY A 201 1.26 -4.29 -2.55
N LEU A 202 1.41 -5.61 -2.39
CA LEU A 202 2.71 -6.30 -2.58
C LEU A 202 3.24 -6.18 -4.01
N ARG A 203 2.35 -6.17 -5.00
CA ARG A 203 2.72 -6.04 -6.41
C ARG A 203 2.84 -4.60 -6.89
N LEU A 204 2.63 -3.61 -6.02
CA LEU A 204 2.63 -2.20 -6.35
C LEU A 204 1.65 -1.88 -7.50
N PHE A 205 0.45 -2.45 -7.45
CA PHE A 205 -0.55 -2.18 -8.48
C PHE A 205 -0.85 -0.69 -8.56
N THR A 206 -0.97 -0.18 -9.78
CA THR A 206 -1.36 1.21 -10.02
C THR A 206 -2.87 1.38 -9.87
N SER A 207 -3.33 2.63 -9.74
CA SER A 207 -4.76 2.91 -9.73
C SER A 207 -5.45 2.51 -11.04
N ASP A 208 -4.77 2.64 -12.18
CA ASP A 208 -5.28 2.18 -13.48
C ASP A 208 -5.48 0.66 -13.51
N GLN A 209 -4.52 -0.10 -12.96
CA GLN A 209 -4.62 -1.55 -12.88
C GLN A 209 -5.78 -1.98 -11.99
N MET A 210 -5.96 -1.35 -10.82
CA MET A 210 -7.08 -1.68 -9.94
C MET A 210 -8.43 -1.29 -10.53
N LYS A 211 -8.53 -0.11 -11.16
CA LYS A 211 -9.73 0.31 -11.89
C LYS A 211 -10.08 -0.68 -13.01
N ALA A 212 -9.10 -1.12 -13.79
CA ALA A 212 -9.31 -2.11 -14.83
C ALA A 212 -9.88 -3.44 -14.29
N LEU A 213 -9.34 -3.92 -13.15
CA LEU A 213 -9.82 -5.15 -12.51
C LEU A 213 -11.25 -5.02 -11.96
N ILE A 214 -11.58 -3.87 -11.38
CA ILE A 214 -12.93 -3.54 -10.92
C ILE A 214 -13.91 -3.50 -12.10
N MET A 215 -13.59 -2.72 -13.14
CA MET A 215 -14.43 -2.57 -14.33
C MET A 215 -14.68 -3.91 -15.02
N ALA A 216 -13.62 -4.69 -15.25
CA ALA A 216 -13.74 -6.00 -15.89
C ALA A 216 -14.53 -7.01 -15.04
N SER A 217 -14.40 -6.96 -13.71
CA SER A 217 -15.21 -7.82 -12.83
C SER A 217 -16.69 -7.45 -12.89
N LYS A 218 -17.00 -6.15 -12.90
CA LYS A 218 -18.38 -5.64 -13.02
C LYS A 218 -19.00 -5.97 -14.37
N GLU A 219 -18.23 -5.84 -15.46
CA GLU A 219 -18.68 -6.17 -16.81
C GLU A 219 -19.12 -7.64 -16.94
N LEU A 220 -18.42 -8.54 -16.24
CA LEU A 220 -18.77 -9.96 -16.20
C LEU A 220 -19.87 -10.30 -15.17
N GLY A 221 -20.41 -9.31 -14.46
CA GLY A 221 -21.49 -9.49 -13.50
C GLY A 221 -21.05 -10.09 -12.16
N PHE A 222 -19.76 -10.02 -11.82
CA PHE A 222 -19.28 -10.46 -10.51
C PHE A 222 -19.60 -9.41 -9.42
N ASP A 223 -20.01 -9.89 -8.25
CA ASP A 223 -20.24 -9.07 -7.05
C ASP A 223 -18.95 -8.77 -6.27
N THR A 224 -17.85 -9.38 -6.68
CA THR A 224 -16.54 -9.34 -6.04
C THR A 224 -15.45 -9.35 -7.10
N VAL A 225 -14.35 -8.64 -6.90
CA VAL A 225 -13.21 -8.68 -7.84
C VAL A 225 -12.57 -10.06 -7.84
N LYS A 226 -12.70 -10.79 -8.97
CA LYS A 226 -12.28 -12.20 -9.13
C LYS A 226 -10.82 -12.39 -9.55
N PHE A 227 -9.98 -11.37 -9.39
CA PHE A 227 -8.61 -11.40 -9.91
C PHE A 227 -7.76 -12.52 -9.28
N MET A 228 -7.96 -12.81 -8.00
CA MET A 228 -7.22 -13.90 -7.33
C MET A 228 -7.63 -15.27 -7.87
N GLU A 229 -8.92 -15.48 -8.13
CA GLU A 229 -9.43 -16.70 -8.77
C GLU A 229 -8.93 -16.85 -10.21
N LEU A 230 -8.89 -15.75 -10.97
CA LEU A 230 -8.29 -15.74 -12.31
C LEU A 230 -6.82 -16.14 -12.26
N LYS A 231 -6.05 -15.50 -11.38
CA LYS A 231 -4.61 -15.75 -11.21
C LYS A 231 -4.33 -17.20 -10.79
N ASP A 232 -5.14 -17.76 -9.91
CA ASP A 232 -4.96 -19.11 -9.40
C ASP A 232 -5.59 -20.20 -10.30
N ASN A 233 -6.06 -19.84 -11.50
CA ASN A 233 -6.75 -20.74 -12.44
C ASN A 233 -7.96 -21.46 -11.82
N LYS A 234 -8.73 -20.75 -10.99
CA LYS A 234 -9.94 -21.27 -10.32
C LYS A 234 -11.23 -20.93 -11.06
N LEU A 235 -11.17 -20.05 -12.05
CA LEU A 235 -12.29 -19.76 -12.96
C LEU A 235 -12.38 -20.84 -14.04
N THR A 236 -13.55 -20.97 -14.66
CA THR A 236 -13.66 -21.81 -15.87
C THR A 236 -12.80 -21.25 -17.00
N LYS A 237 -12.51 -22.08 -18.01
CA LYS A 237 -11.73 -21.65 -19.19
C LYS A 237 -12.40 -20.48 -19.90
N GLU A 238 -13.73 -20.53 -20.04
CA GLU A 238 -14.50 -19.47 -20.71
C GLU A 238 -14.47 -18.16 -19.91
N GLU A 239 -14.74 -18.22 -18.61
CA GLU A 239 -14.65 -17.04 -17.73
C GLU A 239 -13.24 -16.45 -17.73
N SER A 240 -12.20 -17.29 -17.69
CA SER A 240 -10.81 -16.85 -17.70
C SER A 240 -10.45 -16.09 -18.98
N VAL A 241 -10.94 -16.56 -20.15
CA VAL A 241 -10.70 -15.89 -21.44
C VAL A 241 -11.41 -14.54 -21.45
N LYS A 242 -12.71 -14.51 -21.17
CA LYS A 242 -13.49 -13.27 -21.17
C LYS A 242 -12.94 -12.26 -20.16
N PHE A 243 -12.53 -12.72 -18.98
CA PHE A 243 -11.98 -11.82 -17.98
C PHE A 243 -10.63 -11.23 -18.38
N ASN A 244 -9.77 -12.00 -19.05
CA ASN A 244 -8.53 -11.43 -19.61
C ASN A 244 -8.82 -10.36 -20.66
N GLU A 245 -9.75 -10.64 -21.58
CA GLU A 245 -10.15 -9.70 -22.64
C GLU A 245 -10.75 -8.41 -22.05
N SER A 246 -11.64 -8.53 -21.07
CA SER A 246 -12.22 -7.38 -20.36
C SER A 246 -11.16 -6.56 -19.60
N ILE A 247 -10.18 -7.20 -18.96
CA ILE A 247 -9.10 -6.47 -18.27
C ILE A 247 -8.22 -5.72 -19.27
N VAL A 248 -7.84 -6.36 -20.38
CA VAL A 248 -7.05 -5.73 -21.46
C VAL A 248 -7.79 -4.53 -22.03
N THR A 249 -9.07 -4.71 -22.36
CA THR A 249 -9.93 -3.65 -22.89
C THR A 249 -10.07 -2.49 -21.90
N ALA A 250 -10.26 -2.80 -20.61
CA ALA A 250 -10.37 -1.77 -19.57
C ALA A 250 -9.05 -0.99 -19.40
N LEU A 251 -7.89 -1.66 -19.42
CA LEU A 251 -6.58 -0.98 -19.39
C LEU A 251 -6.40 -0.03 -20.57
N GLN A 252 -6.76 -0.46 -21.78
CA GLN A 252 -6.68 0.37 -22.98
C GLN A 252 -7.61 1.58 -22.89
N ASN A 253 -8.86 1.38 -22.46
CA ASN A 253 -9.85 2.46 -22.31
C ASN A 253 -9.41 3.50 -21.27
N ILE A 254 -8.87 3.06 -20.14
CA ILE A 254 -8.35 3.96 -19.11
C ILE A 254 -7.19 4.79 -19.67
N LYS A 255 -6.27 4.18 -20.41
CA LYS A 255 -5.15 4.90 -21.05
C LYS A 255 -5.63 5.88 -22.11
N ALA A 256 -6.54 5.46 -22.98
CA ALA A 256 -7.15 6.31 -23.99
C ALA A 256 -7.85 7.54 -23.39
N SER A 257 -8.53 7.38 -22.24
CA SER A 257 -9.17 8.49 -21.53
C SER A 257 -8.18 9.56 -21.04
N LYS A 258 -6.90 9.22 -20.90
CA LYS A 258 -5.80 10.11 -20.53
C LYS A 258 -5.05 10.67 -21.75
N GLY A 259 -5.50 10.35 -22.97
CA GLY A 259 -4.80 10.71 -24.20
C GLY A 259 -3.57 9.85 -24.50
N GLU A 260 -3.40 8.73 -23.78
CA GLU A 260 -2.33 7.76 -24.02
C GLU A 260 -2.84 6.62 -24.90
N ASN A 261 -2.00 6.09 -25.79
CA ASN A 261 -2.30 4.88 -26.54
C ASN A 261 -1.61 3.68 -25.89
N LEU A 262 -2.36 2.61 -25.62
CA LEU A 262 -1.84 1.34 -25.13
C LEU A 262 -2.22 0.25 -26.13
N SER A 263 -1.22 -0.39 -26.75
CA SER A 263 -1.47 -1.49 -27.68
C SER A 263 -2.08 -2.69 -26.94
N GLU A 264 -2.77 -3.56 -27.68
CA GLU A 264 -3.33 -4.78 -27.11
C GLU A 264 -2.24 -5.69 -26.54
N ASP A 265 -1.12 -5.84 -27.27
CA ASP A 265 0.05 -6.61 -26.83
C ASP A 265 0.68 -6.06 -25.55
N ASP A 266 0.78 -4.74 -25.42
CA ASP A 266 1.30 -4.09 -24.21
C ASP A 266 0.34 -4.26 -23.03
N ALA A 267 -0.96 -4.08 -23.25
CA ALA A 267 -1.99 -4.30 -22.24
C ALA A 267 -2.02 -5.76 -21.76
N TYR A 268 -1.87 -6.71 -22.67
CA TYR A 268 -1.75 -8.13 -22.33
C TYR A 268 -0.45 -8.41 -21.57
N THR A 269 0.66 -7.78 -21.95
CA THR A 269 1.93 -7.88 -21.22
C THR A 269 1.80 -7.37 -19.79
N ILE A 270 1.10 -6.25 -19.58
CA ILE A 270 0.77 -5.72 -18.26
C ILE A 270 -0.06 -6.75 -17.47
N LEU A 271 -1.13 -7.30 -18.04
CA LEU A 271 -1.96 -8.32 -17.37
C LEU A 271 -1.17 -9.57 -17.00
N VAL A 272 -0.33 -10.07 -17.90
CA VAL A 272 0.55 -11.22 -17.64
C VAL A 272 1.49 -10.89 -16.48
N ASP A 273 2.06 -9.69 -16.45
CA ASP A 273 2.92 -9.27 -15.35
C ASP A 273 2.15 -9.17 -14.03
N MET A 274 0.95 -8.59 -14.02
CA MET A 274 0.09 -8.51 -12.84
C MET A 274 -0.18 -9.87 -12.21
N LYS A 275 -0.35 -10.92 -13.02
CA LYS A 275 -0.62 -12.29 -12.54
C LYS A 275 0.60 -13.00 -11.97
N LYS A 276 1.82 -12.56 -12.30
CA LYS A 276 3.04 -13.22 -11.83
C LYS A 276 3.09 -13.20 -10.30
N THR A 277 3.37 -14.35 -9.73
CA THR A 277 3.90 -14.42 -8.37
C THR A 277 5.33 -13.89 -8.43
N LEU A 278 5.67 -12.86 -7.63
CA LEU A 278 7.05 -12.38 -7.57
C LEU A 278 7.91 -13.40 -6.80
N HIS A 279 9.11 -13.67 -7.30
CA HIS A 279 10.14 -14.38 -6.53
C HIS A 279 11.04 -13.35 -5.81
N ASN A 280 11.71 -13.78 -4.75
CA ASN A 280 12.29 -12.94 -3.69
C ASN A 280 13.13 -11.76 -4.17
N GLU A 281 14.07 -12.03 -5.07
CA GLU A 281 14.97 -11.02 -5.62
C GLU A 281 14.19 -9.96 -6.40
N LYS A 282 13.22 -10.39 -7.22
CA LYS A 282 12.38 -9.49 -8.01
C LYS A 282 11.38 -8.70 -7.17
N LEU A 283 10.89 -9.27 -6.07
CA LEU A 283 10.04 -8.54 -5.12
C LEU A 283 10.84 -7.44 -4.44
N VAL A 284 12.01 -7.76 -3.89
CA VAL A 284 12.88 -6.77 -3.25
C VAL A 284 13.32 -5.71 -4.24
N ASP A 285 13.68 -6.09 -5.46
CA ASP A 285 14.01 -5.13 -6.52
C ASP A 285 12.81 -4.23 -6.87
N SER A 286 11.60 -4.79 -6.94
CA SER A 286 10.38 -4.00 -7.21
C SER A 286 10.04 -3.06 -6.07
N LEU A 287 10.30 -3.47 -4.83
CA LEU A 287 10.08 -2.69 -3.62
C LEU A 287 11.26 -1.76 -3.32
N LYS A 288 12.39 -1.87 -4.04
CA LYS A 288 13.65 -1.20 -3.70
C LYS A 288 13.49 0.29 -3.49
N ASN A 289 12.82 0.99 -4.39
CA ASN A 289 12.61 2.43 -4.27
C ASN A 289 11.75 2.80 -3.05
N GLN A 290 10.78 1.94 -2.68
CA GLN A 290 9.99 2.11 -1.46
C GLN A 290 10.82 1.78 -0.23
N LEU A 291 11.59 0.70 -0.24
CA LEU A 291 12.51 0.36 0.84
C LEU A 291 13.57 1.46 1.04
N GLU A 292 14.05 2.07 -0.04
CA GLU A 292 14.99 3.21 -0.01
C GLU A 292 14.33 4.49 0.50
N SER A 293 13.11 4.80 0.08
CA SER A 293 12.37 5.96 0.62
C SER A 293 12.07 5.83 2.11
N TYR A 294 11.90 4.60 2.58
CA TYR A 294 11.79 4.26 4.00
C TYR A 294 13.14 4.21 4.72
N ALA A 295 14.24 3.90 4.03
CA ALA A 295 15.60 3.87 4.58
C ALA A 295 16.23 5.27 4.71
N ASP A 296 15.87 6.22 3.83
CA ASP A 296 16.28 7.63 3.90
C ASP A 296 15.70 8.36 5.13
N LEU A 297 14.75 7.72 5.83
CA LEU A 297 14.25 8.17 7.13
C LEU A 297 15.21 7.86 8.30
N GLY A 298 16.29 7.11 8.06
CA GLY A 298 17.44 6.93 8.94
C GLY A 298 17.15 6.30 10.32
N ASP A 299 18.06 6.53 11.27
CA ASP A 299 18.01 6.05 12.68
C ASP A 299 16.81 6.58 13.49
N LYS A 300 15.95 7.44 12.91
CA LYS A 300 14.82 8.07 13.62
C LYS A 300 13.55 7.22 13.64
N LEU A 301 13.45 6.17 12.81
CA LEU A 301 12.24 5.37 12.67
C LEU A 301 12.42 3.86 12.85
N PHE A 302 13.66 3.36 12.85
CA PHE A 302 13.95 1.96 13.10
C PHE A 302 14.75 1.81 14.40
N ASN A 303 14.04 1.95 15.52
CA ASN A 303 14.57 1.54 16.81
C ASN A 303 14.24 0.06 17.00
N GLU A 304 15.13 -0.82 16.50
CA GLU A 304 15.02 -2.28 16.62
C GLU A 304 14.69 -2.69 18.06
N LYS A 305 15.27 -2.00 19.05
CA LYS A 305 15.01 -2.25 20.46
C LYS A 305 13.59 -1.85 20.89
N GLN A 306 13.11 -0.68 20.49
CA GLN A 306 11.73 -0.27 20.78
C GLN A 306 10.71 -1.17 20.10
N LEU A 307 10.96 -1.59 18.85
CA LEU A 307 10.10 -2.53 18.15
C LEU A 307 10.12 -3.90 18.84
N ASP A 308 11.29 -4.40 19.21
CA ASP A 308 11.43 -5.65 19.98
C ASP A 308 10.70 -5.56 21.33
N ASP A 309 10.79 -4.43 22.02
CA ASP A 309 10.13 -4.20 23.31
C ASP A 309 8.60 -4.10 23.12
N GLU A 310 8.11 -3.37 22.11
CA GLU A 310 6.67 -3.29 21.74
C GLU A 310 6.08 -4.66 21.34
N LEU A 311 6.91 -5.53 20.73
CA LEU A 311 6.53 -6.90 20.36
C LEU A 311 6.63 -7.87 21.55
N LYS A 312 7.50 -7.62 22.55
CA LYS A 312 7.69 -8.45 23.75
C LYS A 312 6.71 -8.14 24.87
N ASP A 313 6.32 -6.88 25.05
CA ASP A 313 5.42 -6.44 26.16
C ASP A 313 3.96 -6.87 25.98
N ASN A 314 3.60 -7.51 24.86
CA ASN A 314 2.24 -7.98 24.57
C ASN A 314 2.10 -9.52 24.56
N HIS A 315 3.02 -10.24 25.21
CA HIS A 315 2.98 -11.69 25.43
C HIS A 315 2.47 -12.09 26.81
#